data_AF-A0A419HXH6-F1
#
_entry.id   AF-A0A419HXH6-F1
#
_cell.length_a   1.000
_cell.length_b   1.000
_cell.length_c   1.000
_cell.angle_alpha   90.00
_cell.angle_beta   90.00
_cell.angle_gamma   90.00
#
_symmetry.space_group_name_H-M   'P 1'
#
loop_
_entity.id
_entity.type
_entity.pdbx_description
1 polymer ?
#
loop_
_entity_poly.entity_id
_entity_poly.type
_entity_poly.pdbx_seq_one_letter_code
_entity_poly.pdbx_strand_id
1 'polypeptide(L)'
;MANSPTGTRSFPKVEFTDSEAGALEFPSSKSRSYSYFKPAKLRATVYEDVTVDVQPDPDRHLTQGWVYGFGDGPGGYPHEWTRAKSSNWHAFLDPNEEWEQTLYRNNSAVVRQVSLCLDNAKRAGAYQGWNPAWQKFIARNLGAWMHAENGMALHVFTSIQRSGPTNMVNNAVAVNAAHKMRFAQDLALYNLDLSDSLDIFDGDVHKEVWQSAGEWQPTRKVVEQLTATGDWAELLFGANVVFEQLVGQLFRSELIMQISARNGDYITPTIVGTGEHDYHRDLAYTRSLFHLLARDADHGEANRALFGEWLATWVPRCLDAARALQPIWSQPAEQARTFADSLAASKEKFAQLLDEIGLGLPEGWEK
;
A
#
# COMPACT_ATOMS: atom_id res chain seq x y z
N MET A 1 70.81 -4.49 -34.83
CA MET A 1 69.49 -4.10 -34.25
C MET A 1 68.52 -5.23 -34.55
N ALA A 2 68.23 -6.08 -33.57
CA ALA A 2 67.35 -7.22 -33.75
C ALA A 2 65.90 -6.80 -33.47
N ASN A 3 65.01 -7.01 -34.46
CA ASN A 3 63.57 -6.80 -34.32
C ASN A 3 63.02 -7.75 -33.25
N SER A 4 62.40 -7.19 -32.21
CA SER A 4 61.60 -7.97 -31.26
C SER A 4 60.34 -8.49 -31.97
N PRO A 5 59.90 -9.73 -31.73
CA PRO A 5 58.66 -10.22 -32.29
C PRO A 5 57.49 -9.46 -31.65
N THR A 6 56.57 -8.97 -32.47
CA THR A 6 55.27 -8.46 -32.05
C THR A 6 54.51 -9.59 -31.37
N GLY A 7 54.58 -9.64 -30.04
CA GLY A 7 53.77 -10.55 -29.25
C GLY A 7 52.30 -10.28 -29.51
N THR A 8 51.65 -11.18 -30.25
CA THR A 8 50.19 -11.24 -30.32
C THR A 8 49.68 -11.39 -28.89
N ARG A 9 48.96 -10.39 -28.38
CA ARG A 9 48.27 -10.49 -27.10
C ARG A 9 47.30 -11.66 -27.19
N SER A 10 47.67 -12.78 -26.58
CA SER A 10 46.77 -13.89 -26.33
C SER A 10 45.82 -13.45 -25.22
N PHE A 11 44.64 -12.95 -25.59
CA PHE A 11 43.54 -12.92 -24.65
C PHE A 11 43.21 -14.37 -24.26
N PRO A 12 42.93 -14.68 -22.98
CA PRO A 12 42.45 -16.00 -22.61
C PRO A 12 41.22 -16.31 -23.48
N LYS A 13 41.29 -17.38 -24.27
CA LYS A 13 40.06 -17.93 -24.86
C LYS A 13 39.24 -18.43 -23.68
N VAL A 14 38.02 -17.93 -23.53
CA VAL A 14 37.05 -18.55 -22.63
C VAL A 14 36.82 -19.95 -23.18
N GLU A 15 37.49 -20.95 -22.59
CA GLU A 15 36.98 -22.30 -22.64
C GLU A 15 35.68 -22.26 -21.86
N PHE A 16 34.56 -22.34 -22.57
CA PHE A 16 33.33 -22.79 -21.97
C PHE A 16 33.62 -24.26 -21.62
N THR A 17 34.11 -24.50 -20.41
CA THR A 17 33.77 -25.76 -19.75
C THR A 17 32.26 -25.72 -19.71
N ASP A 18 31.62 -26.52 -20.56
CA ASP A 18 30.19 -26.69 -20.46
C ASP A 18 29.88 -26.96 -18.98
N SER A 19 28.76 -26.44 -18.51
CA SER A 19 28.25 -26.85 -17.20
C SER A 19 27.74 -28.31 -17.24
N GLU A 20 28.05 -29.05 -18.32
CA GLU A 20 27.53 -30.38 -18.63
C GLU A 20 28.41 -31.51 -18.09
N ALA A 21 29.61 -31.22 -17.57
CA ALA A 21 30.40 -32.17 -16.78
C ALA A 21 29.63 -32.63 -15.53
N GLY A 22 28.71 -33.58 -15.70
CA GLY A 22 27.80 -34.09 -14.69
C GLY A 22 26.34 -33.61 -14.77
N ALA A 23 25.90 -32.97 -15.87
CA ALA A 23 24.49 -32.64 -16.04
C ALA A 23 23.65 -33.91 -16.19
N LEU A 24 22.94 -34.29 -15.12
CA LEU A 24 22.02 -35.41 -15.13
C LEU A 24 20.76 -35.05 -15.93
N GLU A 25 20.34 -35.91 -16.85
CA GLU A 25 18.99 -35.81 -17.43
C GLU A 25 17.96 -36.26 -16.39
N PHE A 26 17.16 -35.32 -15.90
CA PHE A 26 15.98 -35.56 -15.08
C PHE A 26 14.70 -35.15 -15.85
N PRO A 27 13.50 -35.61 -15.44
CA PRO A 27 12.28 -35.45 -16.25
C PRO A 27 11.93 -34.02 -16.71
N SER A 28 12.41 -32.99 -16.00
CA SER A 28 12.21 -31.58 -16.36
C SER A 28 13.48 -30.84 -16.83
N SER A 29 14.60 -31.54 -17.11
CA SER A 29 15.89 -30.91 -17.47
C SER A 29 15.84 -30.08 -18.77
N LYS A 30 14.88 -30.35 -19.64
CA LYS A 30 14.62 -29.59 -20.89
C LYS A 30 13.45 -28.60 -20.76
N SER A 31 12.80 -28.55 -19.60
CA SER A 31 11.68 -27.64 -19.35
C SER A 31 12.18 -26.20 -19.24
N ARG A 32 11.42 -25.27 -19.82
CA ARG A 32 11.62 -23.82 -19.63
C ARG A 32 10.59 -23.20 -18.69
N SER A 33 9.78 -24.04 -18.07
CA SER A 33 8.79 -23.65 -17.06
C SER A 33 9.05 -24.40 -15.76
N TYR A 34 8.79 -23.74 -14.64
CA TYR A 34 8.83 -24.39 -13.35
C TYR A 34 7.78 -25.51 -13.26
N SER A 35 8.14 -26.62 -12.61
CA SER A 35 7.29 -27.80 -12.44
C SER A 35 6.76 -27.98 -11.02
N TYR A 36 7.11 -27.08 -10.08
CA TYR A 36 6.75 -27.19 -8.66
C TYR A 36 5.46 -26.45 -8.29
N PHE A 37 4.85 -25.71 -9.23
CA PHE A 37 3.53 -25.10 -9.05
C PHE A 37 2.71 -25.17 -10.34
N LYS A 38 1.39 -24.99 -10.20
CA LYS A 38 0.46 -24.89 -11.34
C LYS A 38 0.13 -23.42 -11.57
N PRO A 39 0.39 -22.86 -12.76
CA PRO A 39 -0.01 -21.50 -13.09
C PRO A 39 -1.51 -21.26 -12.96
N ALA A 40 -1.90 -20.07 -12.54
CA ALA A 40 -3.30 -19.67 -12.48
C ALA A 40 -3.93 -19.49 -13.87
N LYS A 41 -3.12 -19.09 -14.85
CA LYS A 41 -3.51 -18.94 -16.27
C LYS A 41 -3.00 -20.14 -17.09
N LEU A 42 -3.17 -20.08 -18.42
CA LEU A 42 -2.63 -21.11 -19.33
C LEU A 42 -1.10 -21.22 -19.28
N ARG A 43 -0.41 -20.16 -18.87
CA ARG A 43 1.05 -20.08 -18.69
C ARG A 43 1.34 -19.26 -17.45
N ALA A 44 2.47 -19.56 -16.79
CA ALA A 44 2.97 -18.75 -15.69
C ALA A 44 3.24 -17.33 -16.17
N THR A 45 2.85 -16.38 -15.33
CA THR A 45 3.29 -15.00 -15.40
C THR A 45 4.69 -14.88 -14.81
N VAL A 46 5.43 -13.84 -15.17
CA VAL A 46 6.74 -13.56 -14.54
C VAL A 46 6.56 -13.33 -13.04
N TYR A 47 5.45 -12.71 -12.63
CA TYR A 47 5.09 -12.55 -11.23
C TYR A 47 5.01 -13.90 -10.50
N GLU A 48 4.29 -14.88 -11.04
CA GLU A 48 4.21 -16.21 -10.45
C GLU A 48 5.60 -16.87 -10.37
N ASP A 49 6.35 -16.82 -11.47
CA ASP A 49 7.70 -17.40 -11.58
C ASP A 49 8.69 -16.85 -10.53
N VAL A 50 8.53 -15.59 -10.12
CA VAL A 50 9.43 -14.91 -9.16
C VAL A 50 8.84 -14.73 -7.76
N THR A 51 7.61 -15.17 -7.50
CA THR A 51 6.99 -15.02 -6.17
C THR A 51 6.50 -16.32 -5.55
N VAL A 52 6.02 -17.28 -6.36
CA VAL A 52 5.48 -18.54 -5.85
C VAL A 52 6.60 -19.41 -5.27
N ASP A 53 6.40 -19.93 -4.06
CA ASP A 53 7.33 -20.83 -3.35
C ASP A 53 8.76 -20.29 -3.15
N VAL A 54 8.99 -18.98 -3.29
CA VAL A 54 10.27 -18.34 -2.92
C VAL A 54 10.50 -18.43 -1.40
N GLN A 55 9.44 -18.28 -0.62
CA GLN A 55 9.47 -18.60 0.80
C GLN A 55 9.48 -20.13 0.96
N PRO A 56 10.49 -20.71 1.63
CA PRO A 56 10.64 -22.15 1.76
C PRO A 56 9.67 -22.70 2.81
N ASP A 57 8.38 -22.71 2.46
CA ASP A 57 7.31 -23.18 3.32
C ASP A 57 7.53 -24.66 3.69
N PRO A 58 7.71 -24.98 4.98
CA PRO A 58 7.94 -26.35 5.42
C PRO A 58 6.80 -27.31 5.05
N ASP A 59 5.56 -26.83 5.02
CA ASP A 59 4.39 -27.67 4.70
C ASP A 59 4.44 -28.19 3.26
N ARG A 60 5.22 -27.55 2.38
CA ARG A 60 5.40 -27.95 0.98
C ARG A 60 6.76 -28.59 0.70
N HIS A 61 7.83 -28.08 1.30
CA HIS A 61 9.20 -28.38 0.84
C HIS A 61 10.16 -28.93 1.90
N LEU A 62 9.83 -28.86 3.21
CA LEU A 62 10.77 -29.24 4.28
C LEU A 62 10.18 -30.28 5.25
N THR A 63 10.74 -31.49 5.27
CA THR A 63 10.29 -32.58 6.15
C THR A 63 10.52 -32.34 7.64
N GLN A 64 11.41 -31.40 8.00
CA GLN A 64 11.86 -31.16 9.38
C GLN A 64 11.27 -29.88 10.01
N GLY A 65 10.41 -29.16 9.30
CA GLY A 65 9.97 -27.82 9.75
C GLY A 65 11.05 -26.74 9.54
N TRP A 66 10.88 -25.61 10.21
CA TRP A 66 11.83 -24.50 10.22
C TRP A 66 13.11 -24.84 10.99
N VAL A 67 14.28 -24.48 10.44
CA VAL A 67 15.60 -24.76 11.04
C VAL A 67 15.91 -23.85 12.24
N TYR A 68 15.36 -22.63 12.25
CA TYR A 68 15.56 -21.63 13.30
C TYR A 68 14.23 -21.05 13.77
N GLY A 69 14.16 -20.69 15.05
CA GLY A 69 13.00 -20.04 15.64
C GLY A 69 13.27 -19.10 16.79
N PHE A 70 12.18 -18.52 17.31
CA PHE A 70 12.24 -17.60 18.43
C PHE A 70 12.62 -18.33 19.72
N GLY A 71 13.20 -17.62 20.69
CA GLY A 71 13.69 -18.22 21.94
C GLY A 71 12.60 -18.91 22.77
N ASP A 72 11.35 -18.50 22.59
CA ASP A 72 10.15 -18.95 23.29
C ASP A 72 9.03 -19.40 22.35
N GLY A 73 9.29 -19.56 21.05
CA GLY A 73 8.25 -19.77 20.05
C GLY A 73 8.68 -20.61 18.85
N PRO A 74 7.71 -20.96 17.97
CA PRO A 74 7.99 -21.75 16.77
C PRO A 74 8.91 -21.00 15.80
N GLY A 75 9.51 -21.76 14.89
CA GLY A 75 10.38 -21.21 13.86
C GLY A 75 9.67 -20.47 12.74
N GLY A 76 10.43 -19.61 12.05
CA GLY A 76 10.04 -19.04 10.76
C GLY A 76 8.84 -18.08 10.76
N TYR A 77 7.74 -18.55 10.15
CA TYR A 77 6.51 -17.79 9.85
C TYR A 77 5.28 -18.56 10.37
N PRO A 78 4.99 -18.47 11.67
CA PRO A 78 3.87 -19.17 12.29
C PRO A 78 2.51 -18.69 11.76
N HIS A 79 1.62 -19.63 11.42
CA HIS A 79 0.29 -19.31 10.89
C HIS A 79 -0.62 -18.65 11.94
N GLU A 80 -0.36 -18.85 13.23
CA GLU A 80 -1.08 -18.25 14.34
C GLU A 80 -0.82 -16.75 14.54
N TRP A 81 0.09 -16.14 13.77
CA TRP A 81 0.23 -14.68 13.71
C TRP A 81 -0.99 -13.98 13.10
N THR A 82 -1.95 -14.75 12.60
CA THR A 82 -3.31 -14.28 12.35
C THR A 82 -4.34 -15.30 12.85
N ARG A 83 -5.52 -14.79 13.24
CA ARG A 83 -6.71 -15.61 13.51
C ARG A 83 -7.37 -16.09 12.22
N ALA A 84 -7.15 -15.41 11.09
CA ALA A 84 -7.69 -15.82 9.80
C ALA A 84 -7.05 -17.14 9.35
N LYS A 85 -7.83 -18.00 8.69
CA LYS A 85 -7.35 -19.31 8.24
C LYS A 85 -7.52 -19.46 6.73
N SER A 86 -6.65 -20.26 6.12
CA SER A 86 -6.76 -20.63 4.72
C SER A 86 -6.45 -22.11 4.57
N SER A 87 -7.23 -22.80 3.74
CA SER A 87 -6.93 -24.17 3.33
C SER A 87 -5.68 -24.21 2.44
N ASN A 88 -5.31 -23.09 1.81
CA ASN A 88 -4.10 -22.94 1.02
C ASN A 88 -3.70 -21.46 0.86
N TRP A 89 -2.76 -20.99 1.68
CA TRP A 89 -2.22 -19.63 1.56
C TRP A 89 -1.49 -19.37 0.24
N HIS A 90 -1.05 -20.42 -0.47
CA HIS A 90 -0.42 -20.30 -1.80
C HIS A 90 -1.42 -20.11 -2.93
N ALA A 91 -2.72 -20.18 -2.66
CA ALA A 91 -3.75 -19.87 -3.65
C ALA A 91 -3.87 -18.36 -3.92
N PHE A 92 -3.38 -17.50 -3.02
CA PHE A 92 -3.39 -16.06 -3.22
C PHE A 92 -2.33 -15.63 -4.26
N LEU A 93 -2.79 -14.83 -5.22
CA LEU A 93 -1.95 -14.10 -6.16
C LEU A 93 -2.42 -12.64 -6.21
N ASP A 94 -1.47 -11.70 -6.23
CA ASP A 94 -1.75 -10.29 -6.43
C ASP A 94 -2.27 -10.05 -7.86
N PRO A 95 -3.52 -9.57 -8.05
CA PRO A 95 -4.05 -9.27 -9.38
C PRO A 95 -3.28 -8.15 -10.10
N ASN A 96 -2.49 -7.35 -9.38
CA ASN A 96 -1.63 -6.33 -9.97
C ASN A 96 -0.34 -6.90 -10.57
N GLU A 97 -0.01 -8.16 -10.27
CA GLU A 97 1.20 -8.87 -10.69
C GLU A 97 2.49 -8.05 -10.42
N GLU A 98 2.54 -7.31 -9.31
CA GLU A 98 3.70 -6.50 -8.98
C GLU A 98 4.80 -7.35 -8.36
N TRP A 99 5.99 -7.27 -8.91
CA TRP A 99 7.24 -7.77 -8.35
C TRP A 99 8.32 -6.69 -8.50
N GLU A 100 9.54 -6.95 -8.01
CA GLU A 100 10.64 -5.98 -7.91
C GLU A 100 10.76 -5.04 -9.13
N GLN A 101 10.90 -5.58 -10.34
CA GLN A 101 11.11 -4.76 -11.53
C GLN A 101 9.89 -3.87 -11.84
N THR A 102 8.67 -4.41 -11.76
CA THR A 102 7.47 -3.64 -12.04
C THR A 102 7.23 -2.56 -11.00
N LEU A 103 7.51 -2.85 -9.72
CA LEU A 103 7.43 -1.86 -8.64
C LEU A 103 8.34 -0.66 -8.94
N TYR A 104 9.62 -0.90 -9.23
CA TYR A 104 10.56 0.18 -9.55
C TYR A 104 10.15 0.96 -10.80
N ARG A 105 9.70 0.26 -11.85
CA ARG A 105 9.27 0.91 -13.09
C ARG A 105 8.05 1.81 -12.85
N ASN A 106 7.04 1.31 -12.14
CA ASN A 106 5.80 2.02 -11.86
C ASN A 106 6.07 3.22 -10.95
N ASN A 107 6.78 3.02 -9.84
CA ASN A 107 7.14 4.11 -8.93
C ASN A 107 8.04 5.17 -9.60
N SER A 108 8.98 4.76 -10.46
CA SER A 108 9.80 5.73 -11.20
C SER A 108 8.96 6.60 -12.14
N ALA A 109 7.92 6.03 -12.77
CA ALA A 109 7.01 6.80 -13.61
C ALA A 109 6.24 7.84 -12.78
N VAL A 110 5.73 7.46 -11.61
CA VAL A 110 5.02 8.38 -10.71
C VAL A 110 5.95 9.49 -10.20
N VAL A 111 7.13 9.15 -9.71
CA VAL A 111 8.12 10.14 -9.22
C VAL A 111 8.46 11.13 -10.32
N ARG A 112 8.73 10.66 -11.55
CA ARG A 112 9.00 11.55 -12.70
C ARG A 112 7.82 12.48 -13.00
N GLN A 113 6.59 11.99 -12.92
CA GLN A 113 5.39 12.80 -13.12
C GLN A 113 5.26 13.87 -12.03
N VAL A 114 5.43 13.50 -10.76
CA VAL A 114 5.37 14.45 -9.62
C VAL A 114 6.46 15.51 -9.74
N SER A 115 7.72 15.11 -9.97
CA SER A 115 8.83 16.07 -10.13
C SER A 115 8.58 17.05 -11.29
N LEU A 116 8.13 16.56 -12.45
CA LEU A 116 7.82 17.43 -13.59
C LEU A 116 6.65 18.38 -13.29
N CYS A 117 5.65 17.91 -12.55
CA CYS A 117 4.52 18.74 -12.12
C CYS A 117 4.99 19.90 -11.23
N LEU A 118 5.81 19.62 -10.21
CA LEU A 118 6.36 20.63 -9.31
C LEU A 118 7.27 21.63 -10.03
N ASP A 119 8.16 21.16 -10.90
CA ASP A 119 9.05 22.03 -11.69
C ASP A 119 8.25 23.00 -12.58
N ASN A 120 7.19 22.50 -13.23
CA ASN A 120 6.30 23.33 -14.06
C ASN A 120 5.50 24.31 -13.22
N ALA A 121 5.03 23.91 -12.03
CA ALA A 121 4.31 24.77 -11.10
C ALA A 121 5.15 25.98 -10.67
N LYS A 122 6.40 25.74 -10.25
CA LYS A 122 7.36 26.80 -9.89
C LYS A 122 7.59 27.75 -11.07
N ARG A 123 7.90 27.21 -12.27
CA ARG A 123 8.18 28.02 -13.47
C ARG A 123 7.00 28.89 -13.91
N ALA A 124 5.79 28.38 -13.75
CA ALA A 124 4.57 29.10 -14.10
C ALA A 124 4.11 30.09 -13.01
N GLY A 125 4.74 30.09 -11.82
CA GLY A 125 4.24 30.85 -10.68
C GLY A 125 2.86 30.37 -10.22
N ALA A 126 2.58 29.06 -10.36
CA ALA A 126 1.25 28.46 -10.17
C ALA A 126 0.63 28.76 -8.80
N TYR A 127 1.45 28.95 -7.78
CA TYR A 127 1.03 29.17 -6.40
C TYR A 127 0.67 30.64 -6.10
N GLN A 128 1.10 31.60 -6.93
CA GLN A 128 0.97 33.04 -6.64
C GLN A 128 -0.49 33.51 -6.54
N GLY A 129 -1.41 32.81 -7.21
CA GLY A 129 -2.85 33.11 -7.15
C GLY A 129 -3.56 32.55 -5.93
N TRP A 130 -2.88 31.78 -5.06
CA TRP A 130 -3.53 31.12 -3.93
C TRP A 130 -3.88 32.12 -2.83
N ASN A 131 -5.16 32.14 -2.44
CA ASN A 131 -5.59 32.96 -1.32
C ASN A 131 -5.02 32.44 0.02
N PRO A 132 -4.87 33.32 1.04
CA PRO A 132 -4.30 32.92 2.34
C PRO A 132 -5.05 31.79 3.05
N ALA A 133 -6.38 31.70 2.86
CA ALA A 133 -7.19 30.65 3.49
C ALA A 133 -6.83 29.26 2.92
N TRP A 134 -6.61 29.17 1.60
CA TRP A 134 -6.19 27.94 0.94
C TRP A 134 -4.77 27.52 1.35
N GLN A 135 -3.83 28.46 1.38
CA GLN A 135 -2.47 28.20 1.86
C GLN A 135 -2.47 27.63 3.28
N LYS A 136 -3.23 28.27 4.19
CA LYS A 136 -3.41 27.80 5.58
C LYS A 136 -4.07 26.42 5.63
N PHE A 137 -5.07 26.15 4.79
CA PHE A 137 -5.74 24.87 4.74
C PHE A 137 -4.78 23.74 4.30
N ILE A 138 -3.98 23.95 3.25
CA ILE A 138 -2.99 22.98 2.77
C ILE A 138 -1.90 22.73 3.82
N ALA A 139 -1.31 23.80 4.37
CA ALA A 139 -0.29 23.72 5.40
C ALA A 139 -0.74 22.88 6.60
N ARG A 140 -1.98 23.09 7.05
CA ARG A 140 -2.55 22.38 8.19
C ARG A 140 -2.94 20.94 7.84
N ASN A 141 -3.80 20.77 6.86
CA ASN A 141 -4.56 19.52 6.70
C ASN A 141 -3.88 18.53 5.76
N LEU A 142 -3.40 18.99 4.59
CA LEU A 142 -2.63 18.11 3.71
C LEU A 142 -1.27 17.77 4.35
N GLY A 143 -0.66 18.76 5.01
CA GLY A 143 0.53 18.53 5.82
C GLY A 143 0.30 17.56 6.98
N ALA A 144 -0.86 17.59 7.65
CA ALA A 144 -1.14 16.61 8.71
C ALA A 144 -1.32 15.19 8.16
N TRP A 145 -1.94 15.07 6.98
CA TRP A 145 -2.22 13.79 6.34
C TRP A 145 -0.96 12.94 6.06
N MET A 146 0.17 13.56 5.74
CA MET A 146 1.41 12.81 5.47
C MET A 146 1.90 12.00 6.68
N HIS A 147 1.53 12.39 7.91
CA HIS A 147 1.84 11.60 9.11
C HIS A 147 1.01 10.32 9.20
N ALA A 148 -0.25 10.34 8.77
CA ALA A 148 -1.08 9.14 8.69
C ALA A 148 -0.51 8.17 7.65
N GLU A 149 -0.17 8.67 6.46
CA GLU A 149 0.45 7.89 5.38
C GLU A 149 1.77 7.25 5.85
N ASN A 150 2.70 8.04 6.39
CA ASN A 150 3.99 7.54 6.87
C ASN A 150 3.85 6.58 8.06
N GLY A 151 2.96 6.88 9.01
CA GLY A 151 2.71 6.05 10.18
C GLY A 151 2.21 4.65 9.79
N MET A 152 1.25 4.57 8.87
CA MET A 152 0.80 3.29 8.34
C MET A 152 1.89 2.57 7.54
N ALA A 153 2.65 3.29 6.72
CA ALA A 153 3.71 2.69 5.93
C ALA A 153 4.76 1.96 6.79
N LEU A 154 5.29 2.65 7.80
CA LEU A 154 6.37 2.15 8.66
C LEU A 154 5.91 1.14 9.70
N HIS A 155 4.70 1.31 10.26
CA HIS A 155 4.29 0.55 11.44
C HIS A 155 3.14 -0.42 11.19
N VAL A 156 2.40 -0.29 10.08
CA VAL A 156 1.35 -1.24 9.69
C VAL A 156 1.88 -2.15 8.59
N PHE A 157 2.13 -1.61 7.39
CA PHE A 157 2.45 -2.43 6.23
C PHE A 157 3.84 -3.07 6.30
N THR A 158 4.86 -2.34 6.76
CA THR A 158 6.19 -2.94 6.98
C THR A 158 6.16 -4.06 8.04
N SER A 159 5.30 -3.92 9.07
CA SER A 159 5.11 -4.97 10.07
C SER A 159 4.43 -6.21 9.48
N ILE A 160 3.38 -6.02 8.67
CA ILE A 160 2.70 -7.13 7.99
C ILE A 160 3.63 -7.88 7.04
N GLN A 161 4.52 -7.17 6.32
CA GLN A 161 5.46 -7.78 5.38
C GLN A 161 6.33 -8.88 6.00
N ARG A 162 6.65 -8.77 7.29
CA ARG A 162 7.39 -9.81 8.02
C ARG A 162 6.51 -11.02 8.36
N SER A 163 5.20 -10.84 8.50
CA SER A 163 4.31 -11.79 9.14
C SER A 163 3.44 -12.61 8.19
N GLY A 164 3.43 -12.29 6.89
CA GLY A 164 2.59 -12.99 5.94
C GLY A 164 3.06 -14.43 5.70
N PRO A 165 2.11 -15.36 5.48
CA PRO A 165 2.38 -16.80 5.40
C PRO A 165 3.07 -17.23 4.10
N THR A 166 3.03 -16.38 3.06
CA THR A 166 3.64 -16.65 1.77
C THR A 166 4.31 -15.42 1.20
N ASN A 167 5.28 -15.64 0.31
CA ASN A 167 5.98 -14.56 -0.38
C ASN A 167 5.04 -13.70 -1.24
N MET A 168 3.96 -14.26 -1.78
CA MET A 168 2.96 -13.51 -2.57
C MET A 168 2.25 -12.47 -1.71
N VAL A 169 1.84 -12.83 -0.50
CA VAL A 169 1.24 -11.90 0.48
C VAL A 169 2.28 -10.86 0.91
N ASN A 170 3.48 -11.31 1.29
CA ASN A 170 4.56 -10.43 1.75
C ASN A 170 4.95 -9.39 0.69
N ASN A 171 5.05 -9.81 -0.57
CA ASN A 171 5.41 -8.94 -1.67
C ASN A 171 4.31 -7.91 -1.97
N ALA A 172 3.03 -8.30 -2.00
CA ALA A 172 1.92 -7.36 -2.21
C ALA A 172 1.89 -6.27 -1.12
N VAL A 173 2.11 -6.67 0.13
CA VAL A 173 2.16 -5.74 1.27
C VAL A 173 3.43 -4.88 1.24
N ALA A 174 4.57 -5.40 0.80
CA ALA A 174 5.79 -4.62 0.62
C ALA A 174 5.60 -3.49 -0.40
N VAL A 175 4.93 -3.79 -1.50
CA VAL A 175 4.53 -2.80 -2.52
C VAL A 175 3.62 -1.74 -1.90
N ASN A 176 2.60 -2.14 -1.13
CA ASN A 176 1.73 -1.21 -0.41
C ASN A 176 2.50 -0.29 0.55
N ALA A 177 3.45 -0.85 1.32
CA ALA A 177 4.30 -0.06 2.21
C ALA A 177 5.11 0.98 1.43
N ALA A 178 5.68 0.58 0.28
CA ALA A 178 6.44 1.46 -0.60
C ALA A 178 5.57 2.60 -1.16
N HIS A 179 4.34 2.31 -1.60
CA HIS A 179 3.39 3.33 -2.06
C HIS A 179 3.10 4.36 -0.96
N LYS A 180 2.78 3.89 0.26
CA LYS A 180 2.50 4.76 1.41
C LYS A 180 3.68 5.63 1.80
N MET A 181 4.90 5.06 1.86
CA MET A 181 6.12 5.82 2.13
C MET A 181 6.39 6.86 1.04
N ARG A 182 6.28 6.47 -0.23
CA ARG A 182 6.50 7.38 -1.37
C ARG A 182 5.51 8.54 -1.32
N PHE A 183 4.22 8.27 -1.16
CA PHE A 183 3.22 9.32 -1.13
C PHE A 183 3.40 10.28 0.06
N ALA A 184 3.75 9.77 1.24
CA ALA A 184 4.08 10.62 2.38
C ALA A 184 5.30 11.53 2.09
N GLN A 185 6.32 11.01 1.41
CA GLN A 185 7.50 11.77 0.99
C GLN A 185 7.18 12.79 -0.11
N ASP A 186 6.32 12.44 -1.07
CA ASP A 186 5.84 13.36 -2.11
C ASP A 186 5.11 14.55 -1.47
N LEU A 187 4.27 14.31 -0.45
CA LEU A 187 3.61 15.37 0.32
C LEU A 187 4.60 16.23 1.12
N ALA A 188 5.64 15.62 1.70
CA ALA A 188 6.67 16.35 2.44
C ALA A 188 7.52 17.24 1.52
N LEU A 189 7.92 16.72 0.36
CA LEU A 189 8.63 17.50 -0.67
C LEU A 189 7.76 18.62 -1.22
N TYR A 190 6.46 18.37 -1.39
CA TYR A 190 5.53 19.39 -1.81
C TYR A 190 5.34 20.49 -0.75
N ASN A 191 5.26 20.13 0.53
CA ASN A 191 5.22 21.09 1.63
C ASN A 191 6.48 21.97 1.65
N LEU A 192 7.66 21.38 1.44
CA LEU A 192 8.92 22.13 1.33
C LEU A 192 8.89 23.10 0.13
N ASP A 193 8.42 22.63 -1.03
CA ASP A 193 8.28 23.46 -2.23
C ASP A 193 7.35 24.67 -2.01
N LEU A 194 6.20 24.45 -1.36
CA LEU A 194 5.27 25.52 -1.01
C LEU A 194 5.89 26.52 -0.02
N SER A 195 6.64 26.03 0.96
CA SER A 195 7.35 26.87 1.95
C SER A 195 8.40 27.76 1.31
N ASP A 196 9.11 27.25 0.29
CA ASP A 196 10.10 28.03 -0.46
C ASP A 196 9.45 29.04 -1.42
N SER A 197 8.22 28.78 -1.86
CA SER A 197 7.56 29.53 -2.93
C SER A 197 6.53 30.56 -2.46
N LEU A 198 6.05 30.47 -1.22
CA LEU A 198 4.95 31.28 -0.68
C LEU A 198 5.35 31.96 0.63
N ASP A 199 5.38 33.29 0.64
CA ASP A 199 5.87 34.10 1.77
C ASP A 199 5.15 33.86 3.11
N ILE A 200 3.88 33.46 3.09
CA ILE A 200 3.04 33.30 4.29
C ILE A 200 2.69 31.83 4.61
N PHE A 201 3.25 30.89 3.87
CA PHE A 201 2.98 29.46 4.07
C PHE A 201 3.78 28.94 5.27
N ASP A 202 3.07 28.44 6.29
CA ASP A 202 3.69 27.84 7.48
C ASP A 202 3.89 26.33 7.26
N GLY A 203 5.06 25.97 6.74
CA GLY A 203 5.45 24.58 6.47
C GLY A 203 5.58 23.70 7.71
N ASP A 204 5.63 24.25 8.93
CA ASP A 204 5.84 23.50 10.17
C ASP A 204 4.54 23.22 10.95
N VAL A 205 3.47 23.97 10.67
CA VAL A 205 2.19 23.90 11.40
C VAL A 205 1.59 22.49 11.44
N HIS A 206 1.86 21.67 10.42
CA HIS A 206 1.35 20.31 10.32
C HIS A 206 1.72 19.40 11.49
N LYS A 207 2.87 19.65 12.16
CA LYS A 207 3.32 18.88 13.33
C LYS A 207 2.36 19.11 14.50
N GLU A 208 2.08 20.38 14.80
CA GLU A 208 1.15 20.75 15.87
C GLU A 208 -0.28 20.32 15.53
N VAL A 209 -0.67 20.41 14.26
CA VAL A 209 -2.00 19.95 13.82
C VAL A 209 -2.17 18.46 14.06
N TRP A 210 -1.22 17.63 13.62
CA TRP A 210 -1.28 16.20 13.86
C TRP A 210 -1.22 15.85 15.35
N GLN A 211 -0.37 16.53 16.12
CA GLN A 211 -0.14 16.23 17.52
C GLN A 211 -1.29 16.65 18.43
N SER A 212 -1.93 17.79 18.16
CA SER A 212 -2.78 18.47 19.14
C SER A 212 -4.14 18.91 18.61
N ALA A 213 -4.35 19.06 17.30
CA ALA A 213 -5.62 19.58 16.79
C ALA A 213 -6.75 18.58 17.02
N GLY A 214 -7.84 19.05 17.63
CA GLY A 214 -8.96 18.23 18.08
C GLY A 214 -9.63 17.45 16.95
N GLU A 215 -9.76 18.07 15.78
CA GLU A 215 -10.32 17.46 14.57
C GLU A 215 -9.47 16.29 14.03
N TRP A 216 -8.17 16.27 14.33
CA TRP A 216 -7.22 15.24 13.86
C TRP A 216 -6.96 14.13 14.89
N GLN A 217 -7.30 14.34 16.17
CA GLN A 217 -6.99 13.36 17.22
C GLN A 217 -7.67 11.99 17.01
N PRO A 218 -8.94 11.92 16.58
CA PRO A 218 -9.57 10.63 16.28
C PRO A 218 -8.88 9.88 15.13
N THR A 219 -8.47 10.56 14.05
CA THR A 219 -7.70 9.95 12.96
C THR A 219 -6.35 9.42 13.45
N ARG A 220 -5.61 10.24 14.21
CA ARG A 220 -4.34 9.83 14.82
C ARG A 220 -4.51 8.60 15.72
N LYS A 221 -5.55 8.59 16.56
CA LYS A 221 -5.87 7.47 17.43
C LYS A 221 -6.11 6.19 16.64
N VAL A 222 -6.84 6.24 15.52
CA VAL A 222 -7.05 5.04 14.68
C VAL A 222 -5.73 4.54 14.10
N VAL A 223 -4.90 5.44 13.55
CA VAL A 223 -3.58 5.06 13.02
C VAL A 223 -2.71 4.43 14.11
N GLU A 224 -2.62 5.03 15.30
CA GLU A 224 -1.86 4.48 16.43
C GLU A 224 -2.42 3.12 16.92
N GLN A 225 -3.76 2.95 16.94
CA GLN A 225 -4.38 1.67 17.28
C GLN A 225 -4.10 0.59 16.24
N LEU A 226 -4.07 0.95 14.94
CA LEU A 226 -3.60 0.03 13.91
C LEU A 226 -2.17 -0.39 14.24
N THR A 227 -1.23 0.52 14.51
CA THR A 227 0.16 0.14 14.86
C THR A 227 0.30 -0.79 16.07
N ALA A 228 -0.69 -0.84 16.96
CA ALA A 228 -0.69 -1.66 18.17
C ALA A 228 -1.34 -3.05 17.99
N THR A 229 -1.92 -3.34 16.82
CA THR A 229 -2.61 -4.62 16.57
C THR A 229 -1.61 -5.68 16.12
N GLY A 230 -1.60 -6.85 16.77
CA GLY A 230 -0.62 -7.92 16.50
C GLY A 230 -0.99 -8.86 15.36
N ASP A 231 -2.28 -8.97 15.03
CA ASP A 231 -2.77 -9.83 13.94
C ASP A 231 -2.54 -9.12 12.59
N TRP A 232 -1.67 -9.69 11.75
CA TRP A 232 -1.29 -9.05 10.48
C TRP A 232 -2.46 -8.94 9.49
N ALA A 233 -3.40 -9.88 9.51
CA ALA A 233 -4.56 -9.82 8.61
C ALA A 233 -5.59 -8.82 9.13
N GLU A 234 -5.76 -8.71 10.46
CA GLU A 234 -6.56 -7.65 11.05
C GLU A 234 -6.00 -6.26 10.72
N LEU A 235 -4.68 -6.09 10.83
CA LEU A 235 -3.99 -4.85 10.44
C LEU A 235 -4.30 -4.47 9.00
N LEU A 236 -4.13 -5.41 8.07
CA LEU A 236 -4.37 -5.20 6.64
C LEU A 236 -5.84 -4.88 6.37
N PHE A 237 -6.76 -5.60 7.01
CA PHE A 237 -8.20 -5.38 6.89
C PHE A 237 -8.60 -4.00 7.42
N GLY A 238 -8.21 -3.68 8.66
CA GLY A 238 -8.51 -2.42 9.32
C GLY A 238 -7.95 -1.22 8.54
N ALA A 239 -6.73 -1.34 8.00
CA ALA A 239 -6.12 -0.29 7.20
C ALA A 239 -6.78 -0.14 5.81
N ASN A 240 -6.70 -1.16 4.95
CA ASN A 240 -7.08 -1.02 3.54
C ASN A 240 -8.58 -1.16 3.29
N VAL A 241 -9.31 -1.95 4.10
CA VAL A 241 -10.75 -2.16 3.89
C VAL A 241 -11.56 -1.09 4.62
N VAL A 242 -11.15 -0.68 5.83
CA VAL A 242 -11.96 0.21 6.68
C VAL A 242 -11.41 1.64 6.71
N PHE A 243 -10.20 1.86 7.22
CA PHE A 243 -9.63 3.20 7.40
C PHE A 243 -9.48 3.95 6.08
N GLU A 244 -8.90 3.31 5.07
CA GLU A 244 -8.69 3.95 3.77
C GLU A 244 -10.02 4.27 3.06
N GLN A 245 -11.05 3.43 3.18
CA GLN A 245 -12.36 3.72 2.57
C GLN A 245 -13.09 4.86 3.28
N LEU A 246 -13.11 4.85 4.62
CA LEU A 246 -13.95 5.75 5.41
C LEU A 246 -13.25 7.06 5.79
N VAL A 247 -11.91 7.07 5.86
CA VAL A 247 -11.10 8.23 6.23
C VAL A 247 -10.19 8.66 5.08
N GLY A 248 -9.43 7.72 4.49
CA GLY A 248 -8.46 8.00 3.43
C GLY A 248 -9.09 8.61 2.17
N GLN A 249 -10.01 7.91 1.53
CA GLN A 249 -10.74 8.39 0.35
C GLN A 249 -11.63 9.60 0.68
N LEU A 250 -12.23 9.62 1.88
CA LEU A 250 -13.01 10.78 2.34
C LEU A 250 -12.15 12.05 2.34
N PHE A 251 -10.90 11.95 2.82
CA PHE A 251 -9.96 13.07 2.81
C PHE A 251 -9.40 13.35 1.41
N ARG A 252 -8.85 12.35 0.73
CA ARG A 252 -8.13 12.54 -0.54
C ARG A 252 -9.07 12.79 -1.72
N SER A 253 -9.96 11.86 -2.03
CA SER A 253 -10.83 11.93 -3.21
C SER A 253 -12.10 12.77 -3.00
N GLU A 254 -12.71 12.73 -1.81
CA GLU A 254 -13.99 13.41 -1.56
C GLU A 254 -13.86 14.85 -1.02
N LEU A 255 -12.67 15.26 -0.58
CA LEU A 255 -12.36 16.62 -0.16
C LEU A 255 -11.28 17.25 -1.03
N ILE A 256 -10.02 16.82 -0.89
CA ILE A 256 -8.89 17.52 -1.49
C ILE A 256 -9.04 17.61 -3.01
N MET A 257 -9.24 16.48 -3.69
CA MET A 257 -9.37 16.46 -5.14
C MET A 257 -10.59 17.24 -5.68
N GLN A 258 -11.66 17.39 -4.89
CA GLN A 258 -12.88 18.08 -5.33
C GLN A 258 -12.77 19.60 -5.23
N ILE A 259 -12.00 20.12 -4.28
CA ILE A 259 -12.01 21.55 -3.95
C ILE A 259 -10.76 22.29 -4.42
N SER A 260 -9.63 21.60 -4.69
CA SER A 260 -8.37 22.27 -5.04
C SER A 260 -8.49 23.18 -6.26
N ALA A 261 -9.02 22.68 -7.38
CA ALA A 261 -9.09 23.47 -8.62
C ALA A 261 -9.92 24.75 -8.46
N ARG A 262 -10.99 24.71 -7.65
CA ARG A 262 -11.84 25.87 -7.35
C ARG A 262 -11.13 26.90 -6.48
N ASN A 263 -10.17 26.47 -5.67
CA ASN A 263 -9.30 27.35 -4.88
C ASN A 263 -8.04 27.79 -5.67
N GLY A 264 -8.03 27.64 -7.00
CA GLY A 264 -6.92 28.04 -7.87
C GLY A 264 -5.75 27.06 -7.87
N ASP A 265 -5.95 25.83 -7.38
CA ASP A 265 -4.92 24.83 -7.21
C ASP A 265 -5.15 23.60 -8.11
N TYR A 266 -4.33 23.50 -9.14
CA TYR A 266 -4.30 22.36 -10.06
C TYR A 266 -3.11 21.40 -9.80
N ILE A 267 -2.28 21.69 -8.80
CA ILE A 267 -1.08 20.91 -8.46
C ILE A 267 -1.38 19.88 -7.38
N THR A 268 -1.97 20.29 -6.26
CA THR A 268 -2.39 19.39 -5.18
C THR A 268 -3.23 18.19 -5.66
N PRO A 269 -4.27 18.34 -6.50
CA PRO A 269 -5.08 17.20 -6.93
C PRO A 269 -4.30 16.24 -7.82
N THR A 270 -3.26 16.72 -8.53
CA THR A 270 -2.36 15.87 -9.32
C THR A 270 -1.50 15.01 -8.40
N ILE A 271 -0.95 15.59 -7.32
CA ILE A 271 -0.12 14.88 -6.34
C ILE A 271 -0.97 13.91 -5.52
N VAL A 272 -2.10 14.35 -4.97
CA VAL A 272 -3.01 13.49 -4.20
C VAL A 272 -3.60 12.38 -5.06
N GLY A 273 -3.82 12.64 -6.35
CA GLY A 273 -4.25 11.62 -7.31
C GLY A 273 -3.29 10.45 -7.46
N THR A 274 -1.98 10.63 -7.20
CA THR A 274 -1.03 9.50 -7.23
C THR A 274 -1.22 8.57 -6.03
N GLY A 275 -1.47 9.12 -4.84
CA GLY A 275 -1.81 8.34 -3.65
C GLY A 275 -3.15 7.59 -3.79
N GLU A 276 -4.14 8.21 -4.44
CA GLU A 276 -5.40 7.52 -4.78
C GLU A 276 -5.20 6.41 -5.83
N HIS A 277 -4.34 6.63 -6.83
CA HIS A 277 -4.00 5.61 -7.81
C HIS A 277 -3.34 4.40 -7.14
N ASP A 278 -2.37 4.63 -6.25
CA ASP A 278 -1.73 3.57 -5.50
C ASP A 278 -2.75 2.81 -4.64
N TYR A 279 -3.60 3.54 -3.89
CA TYR A 279 -4.61 2.90 -3.05
C TYR A 279 -5.59 2.03 -3.85
N HIS A 280 -5.95 2.42 -5.08
CA HIS A 280 -6.76 1.57 -5.95
C HIS A 280 -6.09 0.21 -6.25
N ARG A 281 -4.76 0.18 -6.41
CA ARG A 281 -3.98 -1.05 -6.61
C ARG A 281 -3.89 -1.85 -5.31
N ASP A 282 -3.59 -1.17 -4.21
CA ASP A 282 -3.47 -1.78 -2.89
C ASP A 282 -4.79 -2.42 -2.44
N LEU A 283 -5.91 -1.76 -2.73
CA LEU A 283 -7.24 -2.27 -2.48
C LEU A 283 -7.56 -3.50 -3.36
N ALA A 284 -7.09 -3.53 -4.61
CA ALA A 284 -7.37 -4.63 -5.51
C ALA A 284 -6.80 -5.97 -5.00
N TYR A 285 -5.55 -5.98 -4.51
CA TYR A 285 -4.97 -7.19 -3.91
C TYR A 285 -5.61 -7.51 -2.57
N THR A 286 -5.89 -6.49 -1.76
CA THR A 286 -6.51 -6.65 -0.43
C THR A 286 -7.87 -7.32 -0.57
N ARG A 287 -8.70 -6.82 -1.49
CA ARG A 287 -10.00 -7.41 -1.82
C ARG A 287 -9.84 -8.85 -2.30
N SER A 288 -8.89 -9.13 -3.20
CA SER A 288 -8.63 -10.49 -3.70
C SER A 288 -8.31 -11.46 -2.55
N LEU A 289 -7.43 -11.05 -1.63
CA LEU A 289 -7.06 -11.83 -0.46
C LEU A 289 -8.27 -12.12 0.45
N PHE A 290 -8.98 -11.07 0.89
CA PHE A 290 -10.10 -11.27 1.81
C PHE A 290 -11.29 -11.98 1.16
N HIS A 291 -11.49 -11.82 -0.15
CA HIS A 291 -12.48 -12.58 -0.90
C HIS A 291 -12.15 -14.08 -0.92
N LEU A 292 -10.88 -14.42 -1.15
CA LEU A 292 -10.40 -15.80 -1.10
C LEU A 292 -10.62 -16.40 0.29
N LEU A 293 -10.25 -15.68 1.35
CA LEU A 293 -10.43 -16.15 2.73
C LEU A 293 -11.89 -16.26 3.15
N ALA A 294 -12.73 -15.30 2.75
CA ALA A 294 -14.16 -15.32 3.03
C ALA A 294 -14.88 -16.46 2.30
N ARG A 295 -14.33 -16.96 1.21
CA ARG A 295 -14.89 -18.07 0.41
C ARG A 295 -14.08 -19.37 0.52
N ASP A 296 -13.18 -19.43 1.48
CA ASP A 296 -12.42 -20.64 1.77
C ASP A 296 -13.37 -21.81 2.06
N ALA A 297 -13.08 -22.99 1.50
CA ALA A 297 -13.98 -24.14 1.56
C ALA A 297 -14.14 -24.69 2.98
N ASP A 298 -13.08 -24.64 3.78
CA ASP A 298 -13.02 -25.24 5.11
C ASP A 298 -13.16 -24.17 6.21
N HIS A 299 -12.80 -22.92 5.91
CA HIS A 299 -12.70 -21.84 6.90
C HIS A 299 -13.53 -20.60 6.58
N GLY A 300 -14.21 -20.55 5.43
CA GLY A 300 -14.90 -19.35 4.96
C GLY A 300 -15.96 -18.82 5.92
N GLU A 301 -16.75 -19.69 6.54
CA GLU A 301 -17.75 -19.28 7.54
C GLU A 301 -17.11 -18.65 8.79
N ALA A 302 -16.08 -19.30 9.34
CA ALA A 302 -15.34 -18.80 10.49
C ALA A 302 -14.61 -17.48 10.18
N ASN A 303 -14.02 -17.36 8.98
CA ASN A 303 -13.37 -16.13 8.53
C ASN A 303 -14.37 -14.99 8.36
N ARG A 304 -15.56 -15.23 7.79
CA ARG A 304 -16.60 -14.19 7.67
C ARG A 304 -17.06 -13.71 9.05
N ALA A 305 -17.21 -14.60 10.02
CA ALA A 305 -17.52 -14.22 11.40
C ALA A 305 -16.40 -13.36 12.01
N LEU A 306 -15.13 -13.77 11.84
CA LEU A 306 -13.96 -13.02 12.27
C LEU A 306 -13.90 -11.62 11.63
N PHE A 307 -14.12 -11.51 10.33
CA PHE A 307 -14.12 -10.22 9.64
C PHE A 307 -15.28 -9.34 10.13
N GLY A 308 -16.41 -9.94 10.51
CA GLY A 308 -17.49 -9.25 11.23
C GLY A 308 -17.06 -8.66 12.57
N GLU A 309 -16.26 -9.39 13.36
CA GLU A 309 -15.67 -8.87 14.61
C GLU A 309 -14.74 -7.67 14.35
N TRP A 310 -13.91 -7.76 13.30
CA TRP A 310 -13.03 -6.67 12.90
C TRP A 310 -13.83 -5.45 12.42
N LEU A 311 -14.89 -5.65 11.62
CA LEU A 311 -15.79 -4.57 11.21
C LEU A 311 -16.43 -3.89 12.43
N ALA A 312 -16.95 -4.66 13.39
CA ALA A 312 -17.53 -4.13 14.62
C ALA A 312 -16.52 -3.30 15.44
N THR A 313 -15.22 -3.63 15.33
CA THR A 313 -14.14 -2.92 16.00
C THR A 313 -13.73 -1.64 15.27
N TRP A 314 -13.48 -1.73 13.97
CA TRP A 314 -12.81 -0.68 13.20
C TRP A 314 -13.78 0.32 12.57
N VAL A 315 -14.99 -0.09 12.21
CA VAL A 315 -15.97 0.81 11.57
C VAL A 315 -16.37 1.96 12.48
N PRO A 316 -16.78 1.75 13.75
CA PRO A 316 -17.13 2.87 14.63
C PRO A 316 -15.96 3.84 14.83
N ARG A 317 -14.74 3.31 15.01
CA ARG A 317 -13.51 4.10 15.18
C ARG A 317 -13.23 4.98 13.96
N CYS A 318 -13.37 4.42 12.76
CA CYS A 318 -13.14 5.16 11.52
C CYS A 318 -14.25 6.16 11.22
N LEU A 319 -15.51 5.86 11.54
CA LEU A 319 -16.61 6.82 11.41
C LEU A 319 -16.48 7.99 12.39
N ASP A 320 -16.02 7.73 13.62
CA ASP A 320 -15.72 8.79 14.58
C ASP A 320 -14.56 9.67 14.08
N ALA A 321 -13.53 9.08 13.48
CA ALA A 321 -12.46 9.82 12.82
C ALA A 321 -12.95 10.66 11.64
N ALA A 322 -13.74 10.08 10.74
CA ALA A 322 -14.35 10.77 9.62
C ALA A 322 -15.20 11.98 10.08
N ARG A 323 -16.07 11.78 11.09
CA ARG A 323 -16.93 12.83 11.66
C ARG A 323 -16.12 13.92 12.35
N ALA A 324 -15.05 13.57 13.05
CA ALA A 324 -14.19 14.56 13.69
C ALA A 324 -13.47 15.47 12.69
N LEU A 325 -13.21 14.98 11.47
CA LEU A 325 -12.67 15.79 10.38
C LEU A 325 -13.68 16.74 9.75
N GLN A 326 -14.99 16.61 10.01
CA GLN A 326 -16.03 17.47 9.42
C GLN A 326 -15.71 18.99 9.44
N PRO A 327 -15.15 19.58 10.52
CA PRO A 327 -14.84 21.01 10.56
C PRO A 327 -13.89 21.47 9.45
N ILE A 328 -13.05 20.58 8.88
CA ILE A 328 -12.12 20.96 7.82
C ILE A 328 -12.82 21.25 6.49
N TRP A 329 -14.04 20.74 6.25
CA TRP A 329 -14.82 21.05 5.04
C TRP A 329 -15.24 22.52 4.97
N SER A 330 -15.27 23.23 6.10
CA SER A 330 -15.67 24.63 6.17
C SER A 330 -14.50 25.62 6.16
N GLN A 331 -13.25 25.13 6.12
CA GLN A 331 -12.05 25.98 6.18
C GLN A 331 -11.69 26.65 4.83
N PRO A 332 -11.79 25.97 3.67
CA PRO A 332 -11.53 26.59 2.37
C PRO A 332 -12.59 27.66 2.02
N ALA A 333 -12.18 28.65 1.22
CA ALA A 333 -13.09 29.71 0.77
C ALA A 333 -14.19 29.17 -0.16
N GLU A 334 -13.80 28.30 -1.10
CA GLU A 334 -14.73 27.64 -2.03
C GLU A 334 -15.08 26.23 -1.55
N GLN A 335 -16.37 25.99 -1.32
CA GLN A 335 -16.92 24.72 -0.85
C GLN A 335 -17.63 24.02 -2.01
N ALA A 336 -17.01 22.98 -2.58
CA ALA A 336 -17.58 22.29 -3.74
C ALA A 336 -18.65 21.26 -3.40
N ARG A 337 -18.53 20.66 -2.21
CA ARG A 337 -19.32 19.52 -1.75
C ARG A 337 -19.47 19.56 -0.24
N THR A 338 -20.62 19.14 0.26
CA THR A 338 -20.86 19.08 1.71
C THR A 338 -20.19 17.87 2.33
N PHE A 339 -19.85 17.94 3.62
CA PHE A 339 -19.34 16.78 4.36
C PHE A 339 -20.32 15.60 4.32
N ALA A 340 -21.62 15.87 4.42
CA ALA A 340 -22.65 14.83 4.39
C ALA A 340 -22.64 14.07 3.05
N ASP A 341 -22.57 14.79 1.92
CA ASP A 341 -22.51 14.16 0.60
C ASP A 341 -21.20 13.39 0.38
N SER A 342 -20.07 13.94 0.86
CA SER A 342 -18.76 13.28 0.79
C SER A 342 -18.76 11.97 1.60
N LEU A 343 -19.24 12.02 2.85
CA LEU A 343 -19.33 10.84 3.72
C LEU A 343 -20.29 9.79 3.18
N ALA A 344 -21.43 10.20 2.63
CA ALA A 344 -22.38 9.27 2.00
C ALA A 344 -21.74 8.49 0.85
N ALA A 345 -20.96 9.16 -0.02
CA ALA A 345 -20.25 8.47 -1.11
C ALA A 345 -19.16 7.52 -0.62
N SER A 346 -18.38 7.89 0.41
CA SER A 346 -17.42 6.98 1.04
C SER A 346 -18.11 5.74 1.63
N LYS A 347 -19.25 5.93 2.28
CA LYS A 347 -20.07 4.83 2.83
C LYS A 347 -20.65 3.92 1.75
N GLU A 348 -21.07 4.47 0.62
CA GLU A 348 -21.55 3.70 -0.52
C GLU A 348 -20.43 2.83 -1.12
N LYS A 349 -19.25 3.41 -1.36
CA LYS A 349 -18.07 2.68 -1.85
C LYS A 349 -17.63 1.59 -0.88
N PHE A 350 -17.62 1.88 0.42
CA PHE A 350 -17.33 0.90 1.46
C PHE A 350 -18.34 -0.26 1.44
N ALA A 351 -19.64 0.04 1.30
CA ALA A 351 -20.67 -0.99 1.19
C ALA A 351 -20.48 -1.89 -0.04
N GLN A 352 -20.13 -1.31 -1.18
CA GLN A 352 -19.81 -2.05 -2.41
C GLN A 352 -18.58 -2.95 -2.20
N LEU A 353 -17.52 -2.44 -1.58
CA LEU A 353 -16.31 -3.22 -1.27
C LEU A 353 -16.62 -4.44 -0.37
N LEU A 354 -17.45 -4.27 0.66
CA LEU A 354 -17.83 -5.38 1.54
C LEU A 354 -18.61 -6.46 0.77
N ASP A 355 -19.53 -6.08 -0.10
CA ASP A 355 -20.25 -7.02 -0.97
C ASP A 355 -19.28 -7.77 -1.91
N GLU A 356 -18.33 -7.07 -2.51
CA GLU A 356 -17.30 -7.68 -3.36
C GLU A 356 -16.41 -8.68 -2.60
N ILE A 357 -16.09 -8.41 -1.33
CA ILE A 357 -15.37 -9.37 -0.46
C ILE A 357 -16.27 -10.55 -0.07
N GLY A 358 -17.60 -10.36 -0.05
CA GLY A 358 -18.58 -11.36 0.40
C GLY A 358 -18.94 -11.21 1.88
N LEU A 359 -18.96 -9.98 2.38
CA LEU A 359 -19.32 -9.61 3.75
C LEU A 359 -20.61 -8.80 3.78
N GLY A 360 -21.38 -8.98 4.86
CA GLY A 360 -22.52 -8.14 5.16
C GLY A 360 -22.10 -6.79 5.73
N LEU A 361 -22.98 -5.80 5.63
CA LEU A 361 -22.82 -4.53 6.34
C LEU A 361 -22.87 -4.77 7.86
N PRO A 362 -22.09 -4.00 8.65
CA PRO A 362 -22.10 -4.11 10.10
C PRO A 362 -23.47 -3.71 10.68
N GLU A 363 -23.77 -4.21 11.88
CA GLU A 363 -25.00 -3.86 12.60
C GLU A 363 -25.04 -2.35 12.88
N GLY A 364 -26.21 -1.73 12.72
CA GLY A 364 -26.38 -0.27 12.89
C GLY A 364 -25.80 0.57 11.74
N TRP A 365 -25.44 -0.04 10.60
CA TRP A 365 -25.03 0.70 9.42
C TRP A 365 -26.19 1.51 8.82
N GLU A 366 -26.20 2.80 9.12
CA GLU A 366 -27.04 3.77 8.40
C GLU A 366 -26.46 3.94 7.00
N LYS A 367 -27.28 3.93 5.95
CA LYS A 367 -26.82 4.23 4.58
C LYS A 367 -26.51 5.70 4.42
#